data_AF-A0A151RY12-F1
#
_entry.id   AF-A0A151RY12-F1
#
_cell.length_a   1.000
_cell.length_b   1.000
_cell.length_c   1.000
_cell.angle_alpha   90.00
_cell.angle_beta   90.00
_cell.angle_gamma   90.00
#
_symmetry.space_group_name_H-M   'P 1'
#
loop_
_entity.id
_entity.type
_entity.pdbx_description
1 polymer ?
#
loop_
_entity_poly.entity_id
_entity_poly.type
_entity_poly.pdbx_seq_one_letter_code
_entity_poly.pdbx_strand_id
1 'polypeptide(L)'
;MCQLGLFLHMKAYVFKRPIIYPRSLFFGIVSTIIFSIVVALFKDIPDVEGDEKFGIRNMTVLLGQKRVFWICVSILEMAYVAAILFVGATSSYLWSKLTTGLGHALLATILWYRARSVDVKNKVDTQSFYMFIWKVIINPLISY
;
A
#
# COMPACT_ATOMS: atom_id res chain seq x y z
N MET A 1 -3.19 8.14 8.55
CA MET A 1 -4.11 8.16 9.71
C MET A 1 -3.47 7.42 10.88
N CYS A 2 -3.38 8.04 12.06
CA CYS A 2 -2.69 7.44 13.22
C CYS A 2 -3.60 6.40 13.92
N GLN A 3 -3.50 5.13 13.52
CA GLN A 3 -4.29 4.03 14.09
C GLN A 3 -4.01 3.81 15.59
N LEU A 4 -2.78 4.08 16.04
CA LEU A 4 -2.41 3.96 17.46
C LEU A 4 -3.19 4.96 18.32
N GLY A 5 -3.25 6.24 17.91
CA GLY A 5 -3.96 7.28 18.66
C GLY A 5 -5.46 6.99 18.78
N LEU A 6 -6.09 6.57 17.67
CA LEU A 6 -7.51 6.18 17.68
C LEU A 6 -7.76 4.95 18.56
N PHE A 7 -6.90 3.93 18.46
CA PHE A 7 -7.00 2.73 19.30
C PHE A 7 -6.89 3.07 20.79
N LEU A 8 -5.88 3.85 21.17
CA LEU A 8 -5.67 4.30 22.55
C LEU A 8 -6.86 5.13 23.04
N HIS A 9 -7.36 6.06 22.23
CA HIS A 9 -8.52 6.88 22.58
C HIS A 9 -9.76 6.01 22.86
N MET A 10 -10.07 5.08 21.94
CA MET A 10 -11.22 4.18 22.10
C MET A 10 -11.07 3.29 23.33
N LYS A 11 -9.87 2.74 23.59
CA LYS A 11 -9.65 1.86 24.74
C LYS A 11 -9.68 2.60 26.08
N ALA A 12 -8.97 3.71 26.17
CA ALA A 12 -8.77 4.45 27.42
C ALA A 12 -9.99 5.32 27.78
N TYR A 13 -10.54 6.06 26.82
CA TYR A 13 -11.56 7.08 27.11
C TYR A 13 -12.98 6.60 26.82
N VAL A 14 -13.20 5.83 25.75
CA VAL A 14 -14.55 5.37 25.37
C VAL A 14 -14.94 4.10 26.13
N PHE A 15 -14.13 3.04 26.01
CA PHE A 15 -14.44 1.74 26.60
C PHE A 15 -13.92 1.56 28.03
N LYS A 16 -13.02 2.43 28.49
CA LYS A 16 -12.38 2.37 29.82
C LYS A 16 -11.83 0.97 30.17
N ARG A 17 -11.18 0.32 29.19
CA ARG A 17 -10.60 -1.03 29.33
C ARG A 17 -9.08 -0.97 29.36
N PRO A 18 -8.41 -1.96 29.97
CA PRO A 18 -6.96 -2.05 29.94
C PRO A 18 -6.45 -2.11 28.49
N ILE A 19 -5.32 -1.45 28.25
CA ILE A 19 -4.69 -1.38 26.95
C ILE A 19 -3.91 -2.67 26.73
N ILE A 20 -4.47 -3.54 25.88
CA ILE A 20 -3.80 -4.75 25.40
C ILE A 20 -3.67 -4.58 23.90
N TYR A 21 -2.43 -4.56 23.39
CA TYR A 21 -2.15 -4.34 21.97
C TYR A 21 -2.41 -5.62 21.16
N PRO A 22 -3.45 -5.67 20.32
CA PRO A 22 -3.73 -6.86 19.52
C PRO A 22 -2.78 -6.94 18.31
N ARG A 23 -2.52 -8.15 17.81
CA ARG A 23 -1.72 -8.36 16.59
C ARG A 23 -2.28 -7.61 15.37
N SER A 24 -3.60 -7.45 15.30
CA SER A 24 -4.28 -6.68 14.24
C SER A 24 -3.93 -5.19 14.24
N LEU A 25 -3.60 -4.61 15.39
CA LEU A 25 -3.16 -3.21 15.46
C LEU A 25 -1.78 -3.03 14.84
N PHE A 26 -0.83 -3.92 15.17
CA PHE A 26 0.50 -3.90 14.57
C PHE A 26 0.43 -4.14 13.06
N PHE A 27 -0.37 -5.10 12.62
CA PHE A 27 -0.63 -5.33 11.20
C PHE A 27 -1.11 -4.07 10.50
N GLY A 28 -2.16 -3.41 11.04
CA GLY A 28 -2.68 -2.17 10.47
C GLY A 28 -1.63 -1.06 10.38
N ILE A 29 -0.83 -0.87 11.44
CA ILE A 29 0.19 0.19 11.50
C ILE A 29 1.27 -0.06 10.45
N VAL A 30 1.80 -1.29 10.39
CA VAL A 30 2.83 -1.68 9.42
C VAL A 30 2.31 -1.55 7.99
N SER A 31 1.11 -2.04 7.71
CA SER A 31 0.47 -1.86 6.40
C SER A 31 0.36 -0.38 6.03
N THR A 32 -0.12 0.46 6.95
CA THR A 32 -0.25 1.91 6.72
C THR A 32 1.10 2.55 6.38
N ILE A 33 2.17 2.18 7.08
CA ILE A 33 3.51 2.69 6.81
C ILE A 33 3.98 2.26 5.41
N ILE A 34 3.84 0.98 5.08
CA ILE A 34 4.25 0.43 3.76
C ILE A 34 3.49 1.14 2.64
N PHE A 35 2.16 1.20 2.71
CA PHE A 35 1.35 1.88 1.70
C PHE A 35 1.68 3.36 1.58
N SER A 36 1.97 4.04 2.70
CA SER A 36 2.36 5.46 2.68
C SER A 36 3.70 5.66 1.97
N ILE A 37 4.68 4.79 2.20
CA ILE A 37 5.97 4.81 1.50
C ILE A 37 5.77 4.60 0.01
N VAL A 38 5.01 3.59 -0.38
CA VAL A 38 4.77 3.26 -1.79
C VAL A 38 4.10 4.42 -2.52
N VAL A 39 3.06 5.01 -1.92
CA VAL A 39 2.36 6.18 -2.48
C VAL A 39 3.31 7.38 -2.61
N ALA A 40 4.14 7.62 -1.59
CA ALA A 40 5.12 8.70 -1.62
C ALA A 40 6.19 8.50 -2.70
N LEU A 41 6.56 7.26 -3.02
CA LEU A 41 7.50 6.98 -4.11
C LEU A 41 6.82 7.03 -5.48
N PHE A 42 5.58 6.55 -5.60
CA PHE A 42 4.86 6.54 -6.87
C PHE A 42 4.53 7.93 -7.40
N LYS A 43 4.20 8.88 -6.51
CA LYS A 43 3.91 10.27 -6.92
C LYS A 43 5.11 10.91 -7.62
N ASP A 44 6.33 10.55 -7.22
CA ASP A 44 7.58 11.12 -7.76
C ASP A 44 7.93 10.52 -9.15
N ILE A 45 7.29 9.41 -9.56
CA ILE A 45 7.56 8.76 -10.86
C ILE A 45 7.17 9.65 -12.05
N PRO A 46 5.90 10.12 -12.17
CA PRO A 46 5.50 10.99 -13.27
C PRO A 46 6.17 12.38 -13.20
N ASP A 47 6.60 12.81 -12.01
CA ASP A 47 7.16 14.14 -11.74
C ASP A 47 8.67 14.25 -11.98
N VAL A 48 9.35 13.16 -12.37
CA VAL A 48 10.83 13.08 -12.46
C VAL A 48 11.48 14.21 -13.26
N GLU A 49 10.90 14.60 -14.41
CA GLU A 49 11.46 15.64 -15.28
C GLU A 49 11.37 17.03 -14.62
N GLY A 50 10.29 17.27 -13.87
CA GLY A 50 10.12 18.49 -13.10
C GLY A 50 11.13 18.52 -11.96
N ASP A 51 11.19 17.44 -11.18
CA ASP A 51 12.10 17.33 -10.03
C ASP A 51 13.57 17.50 -10.45
N GLU A 52 13.99 16.88 -11.55
CA GLU A 52 15.34 17.03 -12.09
C GLU A 52 15.63 18.49 -12.50
N LYS A 53 14.69 19.14 -13.20
CA LYS A 53 14.84 20.54 -13.63
C LYS A 53 14.93 21.52 -12.46
N PHE A 54 14.21 21.27 -11.37
CA PHE A 54 14.24 22.09 -10.16
C PHE A 54 15.34 21.66 -9.17
N GLY A 55 16.17 20.68 -9.52
CA GLY A 55 17.28 20.20 -8.68
C GLY A 55 16.83 19.40 -7.45
N ILE A 56 15.60 18.90 -7.43
CA ILE A 56 15.06 18.05 -6.37
C ILE A 56 15.64 16.64 -6.53
N ARG A 57 16.37 16.18 -5.50
CA ARG A 57 16.96 14.84 -5.48
C ARG A 57 16.03 13.87 -4.73
N ASN A 58 15.26 13.08 -5.47
CA ASN A 58 14.47 11.96 -4.94
C ASN A 58 14.94 10.62 -5.52
N MET A 59 14.37 9.51 -5.03
CA MET A 59 14.78 8.18 -5.48
C MET A 59 14.53 7.95 -6.98
N THR A 60 13.47 8.55 -7.53
CA THR A 60 13.12 8.43 -8.95
C THR A 60 14.16 9.11 -9.83
N VAL A 61 14.62 10.31 -9.47
CA VAL A 61 15.69 11.03 -10.16
C VAL A 61 17.02 10.26 -10.07
N LEU A 62 17.34 9.70 -8.90
CA LEU A 62 18.62 9.03 -8.66
C LEU A 62 18.72 7.62 -9.28
N LEU A 63 17.65 6.83 -9.22
CA LEU A 63 17.65 5.42 -9.66
C LEU A 63 16.96 5.21 -11.02
N GLY A 64 16.19 6.20 -11.47
CA GLY A 64 15.36 6.15 -12.67
C GLY A 64 13.97 5.58 -12.39
N GLN A 65 12.99 6.08 -13.15
CA GLN A 65 11.57 5.72 -13.04
C GLN A 65 11.32 4.21 -13.07
N LYS A 66 11.95 3.49 -14.01
CA LYS A 66 11.77 2.04 -14.18
C LYS A 66 12.17 1.25 -12.94
N ARG A 67 13.28 1.59 -12.30
CA ARG A 67 13.74 0.88 -11.09
C ARG A 67 12.81 1.16 -9.92
N VAL A 68 12.46 2.42 -9.68
CA VAL A 68 11.55 2.80 -8.59
C VAL A 68 10.17 2.19 -8.77
N PHE A 69 9.62 2.17 -9.99
CA PHE A 69 8.36 1.50 -10.31
C PHE A 69 8.35 0.03 -9.84
N TRP A 70 9.35 -0.75 -10.24
CA TRP A 70 9.43 -2.17 -9.87
C TRP A 70 9.75 -2.40 -8.40
N ILE A 71 10.50 -1.50 -7.74
CA ILE A 71 10.69 -1.53 -6.29
C ILE A 71 9.34 -1.36 -5.59
N CYS A 72 8.55 -0.37 -5.98
CA CYS A 72 7.24 -0.12 -5.38
C CYS A 72 6.26 -1.29 -5.61
N VAL A 73 6.20 -1.84 -6.83
CA VAL A 73 5.40 -3.05 -7.13
C VAL A 73 5.85 -4.22 -6.26
N SER A 74 7.16 -4.45 -6.14
CA SER A 74 7.70 -5.55 -5.32
C SER A 74 7.36 -5.39 -3.84
N ILE A 75 7.45 -4.16 -3.30
CA ILE A 75 7.07 -3.87 -1.91
C ILE A 75 5.58 -4.19 -1.67
N LEU A 76 4.71 -3.80 -2.60
CA LEU A 76 3.28 -4.09 -2.52
C LEU A 76 2.97 -5.59 -2.60
N GLU A 77 3.58 -6.31 -3.55
CA GLU A 77 3.45 -7.77 -3.67
C GLU A 77 3.88 -8.47 -2.39
N MET A 78 5.04 -8.10 -1.83
CA MET A 78 5.51 -8.65 -0.56
C MET A 78 4.54 -8.33 0.60
N ALA A 79 3.93 -7.14 0.61
CA ALA A 79 2.94 -6.78 1.63
C ALA A 79 1.67 -7.64 1.52
N TYR A 80 1.19 -7.91 0.31
CA TYR A 80 0.05 -8.81 0.09
C TYR A 80 0.37 -10.25 0.52
N VAL A 81 1.54 -10.77 0.14
CA VAL A 81 1.99 -12.11 0.54
C VAL A 81 2.12 -12.20 2.07
N ALA A 82 2.73 -11.19 2.70
CA ALA A 82 2.84 -11.13 4.16
C ALA A 82 1.45 -11.12 4.83
N ALA A 83 0.47 -10.36 4.32
CA ALA A 83 -0.88 -10.37 4.85
C ALA A 83 -1.55 -11.77 4.75
N ILE A 84 -1.36 -12.47 3.63
CA ILE A 84 -1.86 -13.84 3.44
C ILE A 84 -1.25 -14.79 4.48
N LEU A 85 0.07 -14.75 4.67
CA LEU A 85 0.79 -15.66 5.57
C LEU A 85 0.54 -15.33 7.05
N PHE A 86 0.63 -14.07 7.46
CA PHE A 86 0.57 -13.66 8.86
C PHE A 86 -0.84 -13.41 9.40
N VAL A 87 -1.82 -13.17 8.54
CA VAL A 87 -3.21 -12.93 8.96
C VAL A 87 -4.13 -14.00 8.41
N GLY A 88 -4.02 -14.30 7.11
CA GLY A 88 -4.85 -15.31 6.45
C GLY A 88 -4.62 -16.73 6.99
N ALA A 89 -3.37 -17.16 7.17
CA ALA A 89 -3.09 -18.54 7.60
C ALA A 89 -3.30 -18.76 9.10
N THR A 90 -3.01 -17.75 9.93
CA THR A 90 -2.99 -17.89 11.41
C THR A 90 -4.30 -17.51 12.10
N SER A 91 -5.31 -16.99 11.38
CA SER A 91 -6.59 -16.58 11.99
C SER A 91 -7.40 -17.79 12.44
N SER A 92 -8.00 -17.76 13.63
CA SER A 92 -8.85 -18.87 14.10
C SER A 92 -10.23 -18.93 13.42
N TYR A 93 -10.60 -17.88 12.68
CA TYR A 93 -11.92 -17.74 12.06
C TYR A 93 -11.83 -17.98 10.55
N LEU A 94 -12.57 -18.98 10.05
CA LEU A 94 -12.57 -19.36 8.62
C LEU A 94 -12.90 -18.18 7.70
N TRP A 95 -13.87 -17.34 8.07
CA TRP A 95 -14.22 -16.14 7.31
C TRP A 95 -13.06 -15.18 7.16
N SER A 96 -12.31 -14.93 8.24
CA SER A 96 -11.12 -14.07 8.20
C SER A 96 -10.00 -14.70 7.38
N LYS A 97 -9.82 -16.03 7.42
CA LYS A 97 -8.85 -16.72 6.54
C LYS A 97 -9.19 -16.52 5.07
N LEU A 98 -10.45 -16.77 4.70
CA LEU A 98 -10.89 -16.71 3.31
C LEU A 98 -10.86 -15.27 2.78
N THR A 99 -11.40 -14.30 3.52
CA THR A 99 -11.42 -12.91 3.05
C THR A 99 -10.02 -12.32 2.95
N THR A 100 -9.16 -12.53 3.95
CA THR A 100 -7.79 -12.02 3.89
C THR A 100 -6.97 -12.77 2.84
N GLY A 101 -7.05 -14.11 2.80
CA GLY A 101 -6.32 -14.92 1.84
C GLY A 101 -6.71 -14.64 0.40
N LEU A 102 -7.99 -14.86 0.03
CA LEU A 102 -8.47 -14.69 -1.34
C LEU A 102 -8.46 -13.23 -1.77
N GLY A 103 -8.83 -12.31 -0.89
CA GLY A 103 -8.85 -10.88 -1.20
C GLY A 103 -7.45 -10.33 -1.54
N HIS A 104 -6.45 -10.65 -0.71
CA HIS A 104 -5.08 -10.18 -0.97
C HIS A 104 -4.44 -10.92 -2.16
N ALA A 105 -4.75 -12.21 -2.37
CA ALA A 105 -4.29 -12.93 -3.55
C ALA A 105 -4.86 -12.35 -4.86
N LEU A 106 -6.14 -11.98 -4.86
CA LEU A 106 -6.77 -11.30 -5.99
C LEU A 106 -6.14 -9.93 -6.25
N LEU A 107 -5.95 -9.12 -5.20
CA LEU A 107 -5.31 -7.81 -5.32
C LEU A 107 -3.88 -7.89 -5.83
N ALA A 108 -3.08 -8.84 -5.33
CA ALA A 108 -1.73 -9.12 -5.83
C ALA A 108 -1.75 -9.51 -7.31
N THR A 109 -2.64 -10.42 -7.70
CA THR A 109 -2.76 -10.85 -9.10
C THR A 109 -3.13 -9.67 -10.03
N ILE A 110 -4.09 -8.83 -9.62
CA ILE A 110 -4.49 -7.63 -10.39
C ILE A 110 -3.33 -6.63 -10.47
N LEU A 111 -2.63 -6.40 -9.34
CA LEU A 111 -1.48 -5.49 -9.28
C LEU A 111 -0.41 -5.95 -10.26
N TRP A 112 0.01 -7.21 -10.18
CA TRP A 112 1.02 -7.79 -11.05
C TRP A 112 0.64 -7.71 -12.53
N TYR A 113 -0.61 -8.07 -12.86
CA TYR A 113 -1.10 -8.02 -14.23
C TYR A 113 -1.07 -6.60 -14.79
N ARG A 114 -1.58 -5.62 -14.04
CA ARG A 114 -1.57 -4.21 -14.45
C ARG A 114 -0.16 -3.64 -14.49
N ALA A 115 0.74 -4.03 -13.58
CA ALA A 115 2.12 -3.55 -13.57
C ALA A 115 2.88 -3.95 -14.83
N ARG A 116 2.61 -5.15 -15.38
CA ARG A 116 3.24 -5.63 -16.63
C ARG A 116 2.81 -4.85 -17.87
N SER A 117 1.63 -4.25 -17.88
CA SER A 117 1.12 -3.49 -19.02
C SER A 117 1.52 -2.02 -19.02
N VAL A 118 2.19 -1.53 -17.97
CA VAL A 118 2.59 -0.12 -17.86
C VAL A 118 3.87 0.14 -18.64
N ASP A 119 3.83 1.04 -19.61
CA ASP A 119 5.04 1.67 -20.09
C ASP A 119 5.50 2.76 -19.10
N VAL A 120 6.56 2.46 -18.35
CA VAL A 120 7.07 3.34 -17.30
C VAL A 120 7.60 4.67 -17.86
N LYS A 121 7.93 4.75 -19.16
CA LYS A 121 8.35 6.01 -19.79
C LYS A 121 7.17 6.89 -20.18
N ASN A 122 5.98 6.32 -20.29
CA ASN A 122 4.77 7.05 -20.61
C ASN A 122 4.15 7.65 -19.33
N LYS A 123 4.11 8.99 -19.27
CA LYS A 123 3.54 9.71 -18.12
C LYS A 123 2.05 9.40 -17.90
N VAL A 124 1.29 9.16 -18.97
CA VAL A 124 -0.14 8.83 -18.87
C VAL A 124 -0.32 7.46 -18.24
N ASP A 125 0.48 6.47 -18.65
CA ASP A 125 0.39 5.10 -18.14
C ASP A 125 0.82 5.02 -16.67
N THR A 126 1.92 5.69 -16.33
CA THR A 126 2.41 5.77 -14.94
C THR A 126 1.44 6.52 -14.02
N GLN A 127 0.86 7.64 -14.48
CA GLN A 127 -0.15 8.37 -13.72
C GLN A 127 -1.44 7.54 -13.55
N SER A 128 -1.89 6.85 -14.59
CA SER A 128 -3.05 5.95 -14.53
C SER A 128 -2.83 4.83 -13.53
N PHE A 129 -1.64 4.24 -13.51
CA PHE A 129 -1.27 3.20 -12.55
C PHE A 129 -1.16 3.73 -11.12
N TYR A 130 -0.59 4.92 -10.92
CA TYR A 130 -0.58 5.60 -9.62
C TYR A 130 -2.00 5.82 -9.10
N MET A 131 -2.91 6.33 -9.95
CA MET A 131 -4.31 6.53 -9.58
C MET A 131 -5.03 5.21 -9.28
N PHE A 132 -4.68 4.11 -9.96
CA PHE A 132 -5.17 2.78 -9.61
C PHE A 132 -4.75 2.39 -8.18
N ILE A 133 -3.46 2.53 -7.83
CA ILE A 133 -2.97 2.25 -6.48
C ILE A 133 -3.67 3.15 -5.44
N TRP A 134 -3.79 4.44 -5.74
CA TRP A 134 -4.45 5.40 -4.87
C TRP A 134 -5.91 5.02 -4.59
N LYS A 135 -6.66 4.61 -5.62
CA LYS A 135 -8.04 4.12 -5.47
C LYS A 135 -8.11 2.87 -4.60
N VAL A 136 -7.22 1.90 -4.80
CA VAL A 136 -7.17 0.68 -3.97
C VAL A 136 -6.93 1.00 -2.49
N ILE A 137 -6.12 2.02 -2.19
CA ILE A 137 -5.75 2.38 -0.81
C ILE A 137 -6.82 3.25 -0.14
N ILE A 138 -7.35 4.27 -0.84
CA ILE A 138 -8.22 5.28 -0.23
C ILE A 138 -9.70 4.97 -0.43
N ASN A 139 -10.09 4.38 -1.56
CA ASN A 139 -11.50 4.25 -1.90
C ASN A 139 -11.82 3.01 -2.75
N PRO A 140 -12.06 1.83 -2.14
CA PRO A 140 -12.36 0.62 -2.88
C PRO A 140 -13.72 0.62 -3.61
N LEU A 141 -14.59 1.64 -3.42
CA LEU A 141 -16.01 1.57 -3.86
C LEU A 141 -16.55 2.77 -4.64
N ILE A 142 -15.74 3.76 -5.04
CA ILE A 142 -16.25 4.89 -5.82
C ILE A 142 -15.39 5.14 -7.06
N SER A 143 -15.88 4.60 -8.17
CA SER A 143 -15.57 5.08 -9.52
C SER A 143 -16.82 5.78 -10.06
N TYR A 144 -16.83 7.10 -10.01
CA TYR A 144 -17.59 7.96 -10.91
C TYR A 144 -16.60 8.63 -11.85
#